data_AF-A0A5D4FW87-F1
#
_entry.id   AF-A0A5D4FW87-F1
#
_cell.length_a   1.000
_cell.length_b   1.000
_cell.length_c   1.000
_cell.angle_alpha   90.00
_cell.angle_beta   90.00
_cell.angle_gamma   90.00
#
_symmetry.space_group_name_H-M   'P 1'
#
loop_
_entity.id
_entity.type
_entity.pdbx_description
1 polymer ?
#
loop_
_entity_poly.entity_id
_entity_poly.type
_entity_poly.pdbx_seq_one_letter_code
_entity_poly.pdbx_strand_id
1 'polypeptide(L)'
;MSENTGRKMPNAQRRDEALDNLDKAIKGRERKAKLAPLGVMVTTVVVLAAIVGGIYFASTYTGSDDSEDQTETQAQEEQQYPPLPNGPMKAYPKEVSCEYEDEGGAAKQVDKPGTENIPTDGLVKVNLKTTAGEIPIELDRGTSPCSVNSFESLAKQNYFDNTVCHRHVKSDQMGILQCGDPTGKGTGGPGYKFDDEFPLNGVAEGESQSPLTYPRGTLAMANSGPDTNGSQFFLVTRDTTLPPAYNVFGKISDEGLATLDKIYDAAPEGDGKPADEVKIEKATVS
;
A
#
# COMPACT_ATOMS: atom_id res chain seq x y z
N MET A 1 -62.45 -0.78 5.88
CA MET A 1 -61.71 -0.58 4.62
C MET A 1 -61.22 0.85 4.58
N SER A 2 -59.93 1.08 4.72
CA SER A 2 -59.29 2.29 4.22
C SER A 2 -57.82 1.95 3.97
N GLU A 3 -57.47 1.86 2.69
CA GLU A 3 -56.15 1.48 2.17
C GLU A 3 -55.13 2.58 2.44
N ASN A 4 -53.97 2.22 2.98
CA ASN A 4 -52.82 3.10 3.14
C ASN A 4 -51.84 2.84 1.98
N THR A 5 -52.01 3.55 0.86
CA THR A 5 -51.07 3.50 -0.27
C THR A 5 -49.87 4.43 -0.03
N GLY A 6 -48.75 3.85 0.41
CA GLY A 6 -47.45 4.50 0.44
C GLY A 6 -46.94 4.79 -0.98
N ARG A 7 -47.03 6.06 -1.41
CA ARG A 7 -46.53 6.52 -2.70
C ARG A 7 -44.99 6.58 -2.66
N LYS A 8 -44.31 5.60 -3.29
CA LYS A 8 -42.85 5.64 -3.53
C LYS A 8 -42.48 6.82 -4.43
N MET A 9 -41.59 7.69 -3.95
CA MET A 9 -41.06 8.80 -4.74
C MET A 9 -40.18 8.30 -5.92
N PRO A 10 -40.33 8.84 -7.15
CA PRO A 10 -39.51 8.50 -8.31
C PRO A 10 -38.03 8.85 -8.14
N ASN A 11 -37.13 8.06 -8.72
CA ASN A 11 -35.66 8.18 -8.55
C ASN A 11 -35.09 9.55 -8.97
N ALA A 12 -35.73 10.26 -9.91
CA ALA A 12 -35.29 11.59 -10.34
C ALA A 12 -35.45 12.64 -9.23
N GLN A 13 -36.54 12.59 -8.45
CA GLN A 13 -36.78 13.53 -7.36
C GLN A 13 -35.79 13.31 -6.20
N ARG A 14 -35.38 12.07 -5.94
CA ARG A 14 -34.34 11.77 -4.93
C ARG A 14 -32.97 12.30 -5.33
N ARG A 15 -32.66 12.29 -6.64
CA ARG A 15 -31.41 12.83 -7.15
C ARG A 15 -31.37 14.35 -7.01
N ASP A 16 -32.45 15.03 -7.36
CA ASP A 16 -32.52 16.49 -7.28
C ASP A 16 -32.50 16.99 -5.83
N GLU A 17 -33.15 16.26 -4.91
CA GLU A 17 -33.11 16.54 -3.48
C GLU A 17 -31.72 16.25 -2.87
N ALA A 18 -31.01 15.22 -3.35
CA ALA A 18 -29.63 14.97 -2.97
C ALA A 18 -28.67 16.06 -3.45
N LEU A 19 -28.88 16.59 -4.67
CA LEU A 19 -28.09 17.69 -5.22
C LEU A 19 -28.32 18.99 -4.45
N ASP A 20 -29.57 19.33 -4.12
CA ASP A 20 -29.89 20.51 -3.31
C ASP A 20 -29.30 20.43 -1.89
N ASN A 21 -29.29 19.22 -1.30
CA ASN A 21 -28.64 18.99 -0.01
C ASN A 21 -27.11 19.11 -0.08
N LEU A 22 -26.49 18.65 -1.17
CA LEU A 22 -25.05 18.80 -1.40
C LEU A 22 -24.65 20.28 -1.54
N ASP A 23 -25.45 21.05 -2.29
CA ASP A 23 -25.24 22.47 -2.54
C ASP A 23 -25.36 23.30 -1.26
N LYS A 24 -26.34 22.97 -0.41
CA LYS A 24 -26.47 23.56 0.94
C LYS A 24 -25.30 23.19 1.85
N ALA A 25 -24.78 21.97 1.76
CA ALA A 25 -23.62 21.54 2.55
C ALA A 25 -22.33 22.27 2.13
N ILE A 26 -22.10 22.46 0.83
CA ILE A 26 -20.95 23.22 0.30
C ILE A 26 -21.02 24.68 0.75
N LYS A 27 -22.16 25.35 0.56
CA LYS A 27 -22.39 26.73 1.02
C LYS A 27 -22.27 26.88 2.54
N GLY A 28 -22.64 25.85 3.30
CA GLY A 28 -22.45 25.80 4.75
C GLY A 28 -20.98 25.71 5.18
N ARG A 29 -20.15 24.96 4.45
CA ARG A 29 -18.70 24.85 4.70
C ARG A 29 -17.97 26.15 4.36
N GLU A 30 -18.32 26.83 3.27
CA GLU A 30 -17.74 28.14 2.92
C GLU A 30 -18.05 29.22 3.97
N ARG A 31 -19.25 29.20 4.57
CA ARG A 31 -19.59 30.11 5.67
C ARG A 31 -18.83 29.80 6.95
N LYS A 32 -18.60 28.52 7.27
CA LYS A 32 -17.78 28.11 8.42
C LYS A 32 -16.31 28.47 8.27
N ALA A 33 -15.76 28.40 7.06
CA ALA A 33 -14.39 28.83 6.77
C ALA A 33 -14.20 30.36 6.91
N LYS A 34 -15.24 31.16 6.68
CA LYS A 34 -15.21 32.62 6.86
C LYS A 34 -15.47 33.10 8.30
N LEU A 35 -15.94 32.22 9.19
CA LEU A 35 -16.35 32.55 10.57
C LEU A 35 -15.57 31.76 11.63
N ALA A 36 -14.59 30.95 11.26
CA ALA A 36 -13.69 30.31 12.21
C ALA A 36 -12.81 31.39 12.89
N PRO A 37 -12.66 31.36 14.23
CA PRO A 37 -11.85 32.34 14.94
C PRO A 37 -10.38 32.20 14.52
N LEU A 38 -9.75 33.34 14.17
CA LEU A 38 -8.32 33.47 13.94
C LEU A 38 -7.56 33.08 15.21
N GLY A 39 -7.12 31.84 15.27
CA GLY A 39 -6.31 31.34 16.37
C GLY A 39 -5.80 29.96 16.05
N VAL A 40 -4.66 29.89 15.38
CA VAL A 40 -3.51 28.99 15.64
C VAL A 40 -2.56 29.00 14.41
N MET A 41 -1.36 29.56 14.67
CA MET A 41 -0.07 29.43 13.99
C MET A 41 0.16 30.11 12.62
N VAL A 42 0.44 31.41 12.70
CA VAL A 42 1.43 32.09 11.86
C VAL A 42 2.82 31.92 12.51
N THR A 43 3.68 31.10 11.89
CA THR A 43 5.16 31.19 11.87
C THR A 43 5.58 30.24 10.74
N THR A 44 5.97 30.65 9.53
CA THR A 44 7.10 31.51 9.19
C THR A 44 7.01 31.95 7.72
N VAL A 45 6.74 33.23 7.45
CA VAL A 45 7.13 33.88 6.19
C VAL A 45 7.68 35.26 6.51
N VAL A 46 8.93 35.34 6.98
CA VAL A 46 9.77 36.55 6.87
C VAL A 46 11.26 36.19 6.76
N VAL A 47 11.63 35.31 5.82
CA VAL A 47 13.04 35.22 5.40
C VAL A 47 13.24 35.59 3.93
N LEU A 48 12.20 35.58 3.08
CA LEU A 48 12.38 35.89 1.65
C LEU A 48 12.26 37.38 1.29
N ALA A 49 11.59 38.22 2.09
CA ALA A 49 11.53 39.66 1.85
C ALA A 49 12.75 40.42 2.41
N ALA A 50 13.43 39.88 3.42
CA ALA A 50 14.67 40.44 3.96
C ALA A 50 15.88 40.13 3.06
N ILE A 51 15.84 39.05 2.28
CA ILE A 51 16.89 38.72 1.31
C ILE A 51 16.80 39.64 0.09
N VAL A 52 15.61 39.87 -0.49
CA VAL A 52 15.47 40.74 -1.68
C VAL A 52 15.65 42.23 -1.33
N GLY A 53 15.11 42.70 -0.21
CA GLY A 53 15.31 44.08 0.26
C GLY A 53 16.73 44.33 0.80
N GLY A 54 17.32 43.34 1.46
CA GLY A 54 18.68 43.37 1.99
C GLY A 54 19.74 43.36 0.88
N ILE A 55 19.55 42.59 -0.20
CA ILE A 55 20.44 42.61 -1.36
C ILE A 55 20.36 43.94 -2.10
N TYR A 56 19.18 44.55 -2.26
CA TYR A 56 19.07 45.86 -2.91
C TYR A 56 19.68 47.00 -2.07
N PHE A 57 19.53 46.95 -0.74
CA PHE A 57 20.13 47.94 0.16
C PHE A 57 21.65 47.72 0.34
N ALA A 58 22.14 46.49 0.32
CA ALA A 58 23.58 46.19 0.38
C ALA A 58 24.31 46.46 -0.95
N SER A 59 23.65 46.30 -2.10
CA SER A 59 24.25 46.55 -3.42
C SER A 59 24.50 48.03 -3.75
N THR A 60 23.95 48.97 -2.98
CA THR A 60 24.12 50.42 -3.23
C THR A 60 25.03 51.11 -2.21
N TYR A 61 25.57 50.38 -1.22
CA TYR A 61 26.30 51.00 -0.10
C TYR A 61 27.58 50.28 0.35
N THR A 62 28.23 49.46 -0.48
CA THR A 62 29.64 49.03 -0.33
C THR A 62 30.11 48.61 -1.72
N GLY A 63 31.04 49.31 -2.38
CA GLY A 63 32.47 49.21 -2.07
C GLY A 63 33.04 47.95 -2.72
N SER A 64 33.70 48.12 -3.86
CA SER A 64 34.34 47.14 -4.75
C SER A 64 34.86 45.84 -4.09
N ASP A 65 34.56 44.69 -4.69
CA ASP A 65 35.54 43.69 -5.17
C ASP A 65 34.82 42.47 -5.80
N ASP A 66 35.53 41.79 -6.69
CA ASP A 66 35.12 40.72 -7.61
C ASP A 66 34.15 39.68 -6.99
N SER A 67 33.02 39.44 -7.68
CA SER A 67 32.08 38.37 -7.33
C SER A 67 32.23 37.21 -8.31
N GLU A 68 32.93 36.17 -7.87
CA GLU A 68 32.88 34.84 -8.47
C GLU A 68 31.47 34.26 -8.31
N ASP A 69 30.90 33.81 -9.42
CA ASP A 69 29.58 33.18 -9.53
C ASP A 69 29.63 31.78 -8.89
N GLN A 70 29.36 31.69 -7.59
CA GLN A 70 29.15 30.40 -6.91
C GLN A 70 27.72 29.92 -7.18
N THR A 71 27.56 29.16 -8.26
CA THR A 71 26.43 28.25 -8.42
C THR A 71 26.59 27.12 -7.39
N GLU A 72 26.05 27.29 -6.18
CA GLU A 72 25.84 26.16 -5.26
C GLU A 72 24.83 25.20 -5.88
N THR A 73 25.34 24.15 -6.50
CA THR A 73 24.57 22.93 -6.76
C THR A 73 24.28 22.30 -5.40
N GLN A 74 23.09 22.54 -4.85
CA GLN A 74 22.58 21.74 -3.73
C GLN A 74 22.32 20.34 -4.25
N ALA A 75 23.27 19.44 -4.01
CA ALA A 75 23.04 18.01 -4.15
C ALA A 75 21.86 17.64 -3.23
N GLN A 76 20.75 17.22 -3.81
CA GLN A 76 19.65 16.64 -3.05
C GLN A 76 20.18 15.35 -2.42
N GLU A 77 20.40 15.35 -1.10
CA GLU A 77 20.64 14.12 -0.35
C GLU A 77 19.41 13.22 -0.52
N GLU A 78 19.61 12.06 -1.15
CA GLU A 78 18.60 11.02 -1.27
C GLU A 78 18.26 10.54 0.16
N GLN A 79 17.04 10.85 0.64
CA GLN A 79 16.60 10.44 1.98
C GLN A 79 16.61 8.91 2.08
N GLN A 80 17.64 8.36 2.71
CA GLN A 80 17.77 6.92 2.92
C GLN A 80 16.97 6.49 4.16
N TYR A 81 15.83 5.83 3.93
CA TYR A 81 15.01 5.26 5.00
C TYR A 81 15.63 3.97 5.57
N PRO A 82 15.44 3.68 6.88
CA PRO A 82 16.01 2.49 7.50
C PRO A 82 15.49 1.20 6.84
N PRO A 83 16.31 0.13 6.78
CA PRO A 83 15.86 -1.15 6.24
C PRO A 83 14.80 -1.80 7.15
N LEU A 84 14.10 -2.80 6.61
CA LEU A 84 13.28 -3.70 7.42
C LEU A 84 14.09 -4.29 8.60
N PRO A 85 13.50 -4.44 9.80
CA PRO A 85 14.13 -5.14 10.90
C PRO A 85 14.43 -6.61 10.52
N ASN A 86 15.32 -7.26 11.28
CA ASN A 86 15.73 -8.65 10.99
C ASN A 86 14.64 -9.70 11.30
N GLY A 87 13.50 -9.29 11.85
CA GLY A 87 12.38 -10.14 12.24
C GLY A 87 11.54 -9.50 13.35
N PRO A 88 10.52 -10.21 13.85
CA PRO A 88 9.76 -9.80 15.02
C PRO A 88 10.64 -9.57 16.24
N MET A 89 10.30 -8.60 17.09
CA MET A 89 11.02 -8.38 18.35
C MET A 89 10.90 -9.54 19.34
N LYS A 90 9.76 -10.23 19.30
CA LYS A 90 9.51 -11.45 20.07
C LYS A 90 9.35 -12.61 19.10
N ALA A 91 10.22 -13.60 19.24
CA ALA A 91 10.10 -14.83 18.47
C ALA A 91 8.74 -15.50 18.77
N TYR A 92 8.10 -16.01 17.72
CA TYR A 92 6.88 -16.78 17.87
C TYR A 92 7.14 -18.09 18.65
N PRO A 93 6.15 -18.60 19.41
CA PRO A 93 6.16 -20.01 19.82
C PRO A 93 6.11 -20.92 18.59
N LYS A 94 6.49 -22.20 18.72
CA LYS A 94 6.52 -23.16 17.60
C LYS A 94 5.25 -23.21 16.75
N GLU A 95 4.12 -22.99 17.40
CA GLU A 95 2.80 -22.97 16.79
C GLU A 95 2.01 -21.81 17.35
N VAL A 96 1.19 -21.18 16.51
CA VAL A 96 0.28 -20.09 16.87
C VAL A 96 -1.16 -20.42 16.49
N SER A 97 -2.09 -19.68 17.08
CA SER A 97 -3.47 -19.61 16.60
C SER A 97 -3.64 -18.36 15.75
N CYS A 98 -4.32 -18.48 14.63
CA CYS A 98 -4.60 -17.39 13.69
C CYS A 98 -6.10 -17.11 13.65
N GLU A 99 -6.49 -15.85 13.70
CA GLU A 99 -7.88 -15.42 13.61
C GLU A 99 -8.19 -14.88 12.21
N TYR A 100 -9.26 -15.43 11.60
CA TYR A 100 -9.74 -15.01 10.26
C TYR A 100 -11.20 -14.57 10.38
N GLU A 101 -11.39 -13.29 10.66
CA GLU A 101 -12.71 -12.69 10.90
C GLU A 101 -13.54 -12.67 9.62
N ASP A 102 -14.84 -13.01 9.71
CA ASP A 102 -15.75 -12.91 8.57
C ASP A 102 -15.93 -11.45 8.13
N GLU A 103 -15.67 -11.19 6.86
CA GLU A 103 -15.98 -9.92 6.19
C GLU A 103 -17.13 -10.08 5.18
N GLY A 104 -17.41 -11.33 4.76
CA GLY A 104 -18.41 -11.64 3.75
C GLY A 104 -18.00 -11.18 2.35
N GLY A 105 -18.85 -11.46 1.35
CA GLY A 105 -18.62 -10.93 0.00
C GLY A 105 -17.36 -11.44 -0.70
N ALA A 106 -16.96 -12.70 -0.46
CA ALA A 106 -15.82 -13.31 -1.12
C ALA A 106 -15.89 -13.15 -2.65
N ALA A 107 -14.82 -12.63 -3.25
CA ALA A 107 -14.71 -12.41 -4.69
C ALA A 107 -14.75 -13.72 -5.50
N LYS A 108 -14.34 -14.81 -4.86
CA LYS A 108 -14.35 -16.18 -5.38
C LYS A 108 -14.59 -17.12 -4.20
N GLN A 109 -15.34 -18.20 -4.43
CA GLN A 109 -15.66 -19.15 -3.38
C GLN A 109 -14.40 -19.86 -2.86
N VAL A 110 -14.18 -19.80 -1.55
CA VAL A 110 -13.11 -20.47 -0.80
C VAL A 110 -13.57 -20.76 0.62
N ASP A 111 -12.96 -21.77 1.23
CA ASP A 111 -13.03 -22.03 2.65
C ASP A 111 -11.95 -21.25 3.39
N LYS A 112 -12.25 -20.81 4.62
CA LYS A 112 -11.25 -20.18 5.49
C LYS A 112 -10.12 -21.17 5.81
N PRO A 113 -8.88 -20.69 5.95
CA PRO A 113 -7.78 -21.51 6.47
C PRO A 113 -8.04 -22.02 7.89
N GLY A 114 -7.34 -23.09 8.27
CA GLY A 114 -7.34 -23.57 9.65
C GLY A 114 -6.75 -22.53 10.62
N THR A 115 -7.24 -22.52 11.86
CA THR A 115 -6.91 -21.49 12.85
C THR A 115 -5.97 -21.95 13.94
N GLU A 116 -5.80 -23.26 14.15
CA GLU A 116 -5.05 -23.81 15.30
C GLU A 116 -3.80 -24.57 14.85
N ASN A 117 -2.79 -24.56 15.73
CA ASN A 117 -1.52 -25.27 15.55
C ASN A 117 -0.80 -24.88 14.25
N ILE A 118 -0.81 -23.58 13.92
CA ILE A 118 -0.17 -23.06 12.71
C ILE A 118 1.34 -22.96 12.95
N PRO A 119 2.18 -23.69 12.18
CA PRO A 119 3.62 -23.68 12.40
C PRO A 119 4.22 -22.31 12.11
N THR A 120 5.19 -21.88 12.92
CA THR A 120 5.88 -20.60 12.77
C THR A 120 7.33 -20.75 12.31
N ASP A 121 7.67 -21.89 11.73
CA ASP A 121 8.98 -22.15 11.15
C ASP A 121 8.85 -22.83 9.78
N GLY A 122 9.94 -22.73 9.03
CA GLY A 122 10.03 -23.29 7.68
C GLY A 122 9.54 -22.35 6.60
N LEU A 123 9.96 -22.68 5.38
CA LEU A 123 9.62 -21.96 4.16
C LEU A 123 8.59 -22.75 3.37
N VAL A 124 7.62 -22.05 2.78
CA VAL A 124 6.67 -22.63 1.83
C VAL A 124 7.02 -22.11 0.44
N LYS A 125 7.28 -23.02 -0.50
CA LYS A 125 7.60 -22.64 -1.87
C LYS A 125 6.32 -22.55 -2.69
N VAL A 126 6.16 -21.45 -3.40
CA VAL A 126 5.05 -21.27 -4.34
C VAL A 126 5.59 -20.80 -5.67
N ASN A 127 5.08 -21.35 -6.77
CA ASN A 127 5.32 -20.82 -8.10
C ASN A 127 4.06 -20.11 -8.62
N LEU A 128 4.19 -18.82 -8.92
CA LEU A 128 3.17 -18.06 -9.65
C LEU A 128 3.51 -18.12 -11.14
N LYS A 129 2.81 -19.00 -11.87
CA LYS A 129 2.90 -19.03 -13.33
C LYS A 129 2.08 -17.88 -13.89
N THR A 130 2.71 -16.91 -14.55
CA THR A 130 2.03 -15.74 -15.10
C THR A 130 2.18 -15.64 -16.63
N THR A 131 1.38 -14.77 -17.25
CA THR A 131 1.51 -14.41 -18.67
C THR A 131 2.84 -13.74 -19.01
N ALA A 132 3.54 -13.16 -18.03
CA ALA A 132 4.84 -12.50 -18.20
C ALA A 132 6.03 -13.44 -17.95
N GLY A 133 5.79 -14.63 -17.39
CA GLY A 133 6.82 -15.58 -16.95
C GLY A 133 6.50 -16.21 -15.59
N GLU A 134 7.37 -17.09 -15.13
CA GLU A 134 7.27 -17.68 -13.80
C GLU A 134 7.81 -16.71 -12.74
N ILE A 135 7.18 -16.73 -11.57
CA ILE A 135 7.61 -15.97 -10.41
C ILE A 135 7.63 -16.92 -9.21
N PRO A 136 8.74 -17.65 -9.00
CA PRO A 136 8.91 -18.47 -7.81
C PRO A 136 9.12 -17.58 -6.59
N ILE A 137 8.38 -17.87 -5.52
CA ILE A 137 8.40 -17.17 -4.24
C ILE A 137 8.58 -18.16 -3.09
N GLU A 138 9.23 -17.71 -2.02
CA GLU A 138 9.39 -18.45 -0.76
C GLU A 138 8.70 -17.67 0.36
N LEU A 139 7.69 -18.28 0.96
CA LEU A 139 6.92 -17.70 2.06
C LEU A 139 7.57 -18.09 3.39
N ASP A 140 7.70 -17.14 4.31
CA ASP A 140 8.40 -17.32 5.59
C ASP A 140 7.42 -17.34 6.77
N ARG A 141 7.22 -18.53 7.35
CA ARG A 141 6.35 -18.72 8.51
C ARG A 141 6.92 -18.07 9.78
N GLY A 142 8.22 -17.79 9.82
CA GLY A 142 8.88 -17.18 10.96
C GLY A 142 8.60 -15.68 11.10
N THR A 143 8.25 -14.99 10.01
CA THR A 143 7.93 -13.57 10.04
C THR A 143 6.43 -13.32 10.14
N SER A 144 5.62 -14.05 9.37
CA SER A 144 4.18 -13.81 9.23
C SER A 144 3.39 -15.11 9.09
N PRO A 145 3.34 -15.97 10.14
CA PRO A 145 2.72 -17.29 10.07
C PRO A 145 1.26 -17.26 9.60
N CYS A 146 0.45 -16.29 10.03
CA CYS A 146 -0.96 -16.22 9.66
C CYS A 146 -1.15 -15.75 8.20
N SER A 147 -0.29 -14.86 7.71
CA SER A 147 -0.24 -14.46 6.30
C SER A 147 0.15 -15.63 5.41
N VAL A 148 1.19 -16.39 5.79
CA VAL A 148 1.62 -17.59 5.03
C VAL A 148 0.53 -18.66 5.02
N ASN A 149 -0.10 -18.94 6.16
CA ASN A 149 -1.18 -19.92 6.26
C ASN A 149 -2.39 -19.54 5.39
N SER A 150 -2.77 -18.26 5.39
CA SER A 150 -3.83 -17.73 4.53
C SER A 150 -3.49 -17.91 3.05
N PHE A 151 -2.30 -17.45 2.64
CA PHE A 151 -1.86 -17.53 1.24
C PHE A 151 -1.75 -18.98 0.75
N GLU A 152 -1.15 -19.86 1.56
CA GLU A 152 -0.99 -21.29 1.24
C GLU A 152 -2.35 -21.98 1.06
N SER A 153 -3.32 -21.70 1.95
CA SER A 153 -4.69 -22.21 1.83
C SER A 153 -5.37 -21.72 0.55
N LEU A 154 -5.30 -20.42 0.26
CA LEU A 154 -5.90 -19.83 -0.95
C LEU A 154 -5.27 -20.40 -2.22
N ALA A 155 -3.95 -20.55 -2.26
CA ALA A 155 -3.24 -21.14 -3.40
C ALA A 155 -3.64 -22.61 -3.62
N LYS A 156 -3.73 -23.43 -2.56
CA LYS A 156 -4.20 -24.83 -2.63
C LYS A 156 -5.64 -24.96 -3.12
N GLN A 157 -6.46 -23.94 -2.88
CA GLN A 157 -7.84 -23.85 -3.37
C GLN A 157 -7.95 -23.23 -4.78
N ASN A 158 -6.81 -23.01 -5.46
CA ASN A 158 -6.72 -22.37 -6.77
C ASN A 158 -7.33 -20.96 -6.78
N TYR A 159 -7.37 -20.26 -5.65
CA TYR A 159 -8.02 -18.95 -5.54
C TYR A 159 -7.39 -17.92 -6.48
N PHE A 160 -6.06 -17.91 -6.57
CA PHE A 160 -5.28 -17.00 -7.42
C PHE A 160 -5.27 -17.38 -8.90
N ASP A 161 -5.78 -18.55 -9.28
CA ASP A 161 -5.79 -18.98 -10.68
C ASP A 161 -6.71 -18.10 -11.53
N ASN A 162 -6.20 -17.70 -12.69
CA ASN A 162 -6.82 -16.79 -13.66
C ASN A 162 -7.17 -15.42 -13.08
N THR A 163 -6.36 -14.91 -12.15
CA THR A 163 -6.51 -13.56 -11.58
C THR A 163 -5.48 -12.61 -12.15
N VAL A 164 -5.83 -11.33 -12.28
CA VAL A 164 -4.93 -10.30 -12.84
C VAL A 164 -4.22 -9.54 -11.72
N CYS A 165 -2.98 -9.12 -12.00
CA CYS A 165 -2.33 -8.06 -11.24
C CYS A 165 -2.91 -6.73 -11.72
N HIS A 166 -3.75 -6.13 -10.89
CA HIS A 166 -4.62 -5.03 -11.28
C HIS A 166 -3.96 -3.66 -11.10
N ARG A 167 -2.83 -3.59 -10.39
CA ARG A 167 -2.12 -2.35 -10.12
C ARG A 167 -0.60 -2.55 -10.21
N HIS A 168 0.07 -1.56 -10.77
CA HIS A 168 1.51 -1.41 -10.85
C HIS A 168 1.87 0.04 -10.53
N VAL A 169 2.93 0.24 -9.75
CA VAL A 169 3.48 1.56 -9.48
C VAL A 169 4.93 1.59 -9.93
N LYS A 170 5.28 2.62 -10.68
CA LYS A 170 6.64 2.95 -11.08
C LYS A 170 6.95 4.40 -10.70
N SER A 171 7.96 4.58 -9.87
CA SER A 171 8.60 5.86 -9.59
C SER A 171 10.02 5.64 -9.10
N ASP A 172 10.76 6.73 -8.91
CA ASP A 172 12.13 6.70 -8.35
C ASP A 172 12.19 6.11 -6.94
N GLN A 173 11.09 6.18 -6.17
CA GLN A 173 11.00 5.78 -4.76
C GLN A 173 10.07 4.58 -4.51
N MET A 174 9.40 4.07 -5.55
CA MET A 174 8.43 2.99 -5.42
C MET A 174 8.37 2.11 -6.68
N GLY A 175 8.42 0.80 -6.47
CA GLY A 175 8.18 -0.20 -7.50
C GLY A 175 7.39 -1.36 -6.92
N ILE A 176 6.11 -1.44 -7.27
CA ILE A 176 5.24 -2.53 -6.81
C ILE A 176 4.36 -3.07 -7.94
N LEU A 177 4.15 -4.38 -7.94
CA LEU A 177 3.13 -5.06 -8.72
C LEU A 177 2.12 -5.70 -7.76
N GLN A 178 0.86 -5.27 -7.79
CA GLN A 178 -0.18 -5.71 -6.86
C GLN A 178 -1.17 -6.67 -7.54
N CYS A 179 -1.41 -7.80 -6.88
CA CYS A 179 -2.21 -8.94 -7.38
C CYS A 179 -3.12 -9.48 -6.26
N GLY A 180 -3.79 -10.61 -6.51
CA GLY A 180 -4.54 -11.35 -5.48
C GLY A 180 -6.01 -10.94 -5.29
N ASP A 181 -6.56 -10.11 -6.19
CA ASP A 181 -8.00 -9.83 -6.26
C ASP A 181 -8.62 -10.61 -7.45
N PRO A 182 -9.47 -11.63 -7.22
CA PRO A 182 -10.15 -12.35 -8.30
C PRO A 182 -11.06 -11.52 -9.18
N THR A 183 -11.53 -10.36 -8.70
CA THR A 183 -12.34 -9.43 -9.50
C THR A 183 -11.50 -8.54 -10.41
N GLY A 184 -10.20 -8.40 -10.12
CA GLY A 184 -9.29 -7.49 -10.82
C GLY A 184 -9.58 -6.00 -10.61
N LYS A 185 -10.37 -5.63 -9.58
CA LYS A 185 -10.80 -4.24 -9.34
C LYS A 185 -10.01 -3.53 -8.23
N GLY A 186 -9.24 -4.28 -7.45
CA GLY A 186 -8.53 -3.83 -6.25
C GLY A 186 -9.40 -3.76 -4.99
N THR A 187 -10.66 -4.18 -5.08
CA THR A 187 -11.63 -4.09 -3.96
C THR A 187 -12.16 -5.46 -3.53
N GLY A 188 -11.76 -6.54 -4.20
CA GLY A 188 -12.15 -7.89 -3.83
C GLY A 188 -11.22 -8.50 -2.77
N GLY A 189 -11.70 -9.59 -2.17
CA GLY A 189 -10.99 -10.33 -1.12
C GLY A 189 -11.62 -11.71 -0.89
N PRO A 190 -11.06 -12.51 0.04
CA PRO A 190 -11.45 -13.91 0.23
C PRO A 190 -12.70 -14.07 1.10
N GLY A 191 -13.32 -12.96 1.52
CA GLY A 191 -14.48 -12.93 2.40
C GLY A 191 -14.13 -12.96 3.89
N TYR A 192 -12.85 -12.81 4.22
CA TYR A 192 -12.35 -12.68 5.58
C TYR A 192 -11.17 -11.71 5.64
N LYS A 193 -10.90 -11.22 6.85
CA LYS A 193 -9.73 -10.39 7.17
C LYS A 193 -8.95 -10.93 8.38
N PHE A 194 -7.69 -10.52 8.52
CA PHE A 194 -6.83 -10.91 9.64
C PHE A 194 -5.77 -9.85 9.97
N ASP A 195 -5.18 -10.01 11.16
CA ASP A 195 -4.30 -9.05 11.82
C ASP A 195 -2.98 -8.79 11.09
N ASP A 196 -2.39 -7.64 11.38
CA ASP A 196 -1.04 -7.29 10.95
C ASP A 196 0.02 -8.10 11.74
N GLU A 197 1.12 -8.44 11.06
CA GLU A 197 2.24 -9.22 11.58
C GLU A 197 3.56 -8.45 11.35
N PHE A 198 4.69 -9.13 11.11
CA PHE A 198 5.94 -8.48 10.74
C PHE A 198 5.76 -7.63 9.46
N PRO A 199 6.27 -6.38 9.40
CA PRO A 199 7.24 -5.76 10.29
C PRO A 199 6.67 -4.99 11.47
N LEU A 200 5.34 -4.89 11.63
CA LEU A 200 4.70 -4.11 12.69
C LEU A 200 5.16 -4.57 14.08
N ASN A 201 5.26 -5.87 14.29
CA ASN A 201 5.77 -6.46 15.54
C ASN A 201 7.31 -6.50 15.65
N GLY A 202 8.02 -5.96 14.66
CA GLY A 202 9.48 -5.81 14.61
C GLY A 202 9.96 -4.38 14.92
N VAL A 203 9.05 -3.40 15.01
CA VAL A 203 9.35 -1.99 15.30
C VAL A 203 8.80 -1.55 16.66
N ALA A 204 9.42 -0.56 17.30
CA ALA A 204 8.96 -0.07 18.61
C ALA A 204 7.53 0.49 18.54
N GLU A 205 6.78 0.46 19.65
CA GLU A 205 5.37 0.92 19.71
C GLU A 205 5.15 2.38 19.25
N GLY A 206 6.19 3.20 19.18
CA GLY A 206 6.16 4.57 18.65
C GLY A 206 6.56 4.71 17.18
N GLU A 207 6.96 3.62 16.52
CA GLU A 207 7.54 3.61 15.17
C GLU A 207 6.62 2.96 14.12
N SER A 208 5.38 2.62 14.48
CA SER A 208 4.42 1.97 13.58
C SER A 208 4.03 2.80 12.35
N GLN A 209 4.42 4.08 12.29
CA GLN A 209 4.23 4.97 11.14
C GLN A 209 5.56 5.44 10.53
N SER A 210 6.70 5.04 11.11
CA SER A 210 8.02 5.43 10.63
C SER A 210 8.33 4.66 9.34
N PRO A 211 8.55 5.34 8.20
CA PRO A 211 8.81 4.66 6.94
C PRO A 211 10.05 3.76 7.00
N LEU A 212 9.91 2.55 6.45
CA LEU A 212 10.96 1.57 6.24
C LEU A 212 11.17 1.35 4.75
N THR A 213 12.38 0.96 4.37
CA THR A 213 12.70 0.47 3.03
C THR A 213 12.36 -1.01 2.94
N TYR A 214 11.39 -1.34 2.11
CA TYR A 214 11.07 -2.69 1.66
C TYR A 214 11.95 -2.99 0.44
N PRO A 215 12.95 -3.89 0.55
CA PRO A 215 13.87 -4.13 -0.56
C PRO A 215 13.16 -4.77 -1.75
N ARG A 216 13.69 -4.54 -2.96
CA ARG A 216 13.34 -5.31 -4.15
C ARG A 216 13.40 -6.81 -3.85
N GLY A 217 12.36 -7.53 -4.27
CA GLY A 217 12.19 -8.96 -3.99
C GLY A 217 11.41 -9.26 -2.71
N THR A 218 10.93 -8.24 -1.99
CA THR A 218 9.99 -8.44 -0.88
C THR A 218 8.60 -8.80 -1.39
N LEU A 219 7.94 -9.74 -0.71
CA LEU A 219 6.53 -10.06 -0.88
C LEU A 219 5.76 -9.59 0.35
N ALA A 220 4.71 -8.78 0.16
CA ALA A 220 3.93 -8.24 1.27
C ALA A 220 2.42 -8.20 1.00
N MET A 221 1.63 -8.29 2.07
CA MET A 221 0.17 -8.19 2.00
C MET A 221 -0.27 -6.77 1.69
N ALA A 222 -1.26 -6.61 0.81
CA ALA A 222 -1.98 -5.36 0.66
C ALA A 222 -3.18 -5.35 1.62
N ASN A 223 -3.51 -4.17 2.16
CA ASN A 223 -4.62 -3.98 3.09
C ASN A 223 -5.32 -2.64 2.87
N SER A 224 -6.41 -2.40 3.60
CA SER A 224 -7.19 -1.16 3.60
C SER A 224 -7.11 -0.41 4.94
N GLY A 225 -6.01 -0.60 5.67
CA GLY A 225 -5.80 -0.13 7.03
C GLY A 225 -5.38 -1.25 7.99
N PRO A 226 -5.15 -0.93 9.27
CA PRO A 226 -4.70 -1.91 10.26
C PRO A 226 -5.62 -3.13 10.33
N ASP A 227 -5.03 -4.32 10.40
CA ASP A 227 -5.74 -5.60 10.61
C ASP A 227 -6.82 -5.90 9.56
N THR A 228 -6.53 -5.54 8.30
CA THR A 228 -7.42 -5.78 7.14
C THR A 228 -6.75 -6.60 6.04
N ASN A 229 -5.82 -7.47 6.41
CA ASN A 229 -5.17 -8.37 5.46
C ASN A 229 -6.20 -9.36 4.90
N GLY A 230 -6.23 -9.51 3.58
CA GLY A 230 -7.17 -10.40 2.89
C GLY A 230 -6.42 -11.38 1.97
N SER A 231 -6.65 -11.25 0.67
CA SER A 231 -5.98 -12.07 -0.35
C SER A 231 -5.05 -11.27 -1.27
N GLN A 232 -5.12 -9.94 -1.23
CA GLN A 232 -4.30 -9.10 -2.09
C GLN A 232 -2.88 -8.99 -1.53
N PHE A 233 -1.91 -9.00 -2.43
CA PHE A 233 -0.49 -8.91 -2.09
C PHE A 233 0.22 -8.08 -3.16
N PHE A 234 1.39 -7.56 -2.83
CA PHE A 234 2.26 -6.89 -3.79
C PHE A 234 3.67 -7.47 -3.78
N LEU A 235 4.25 -7.49 -4.98
CA LEU A 235 5.63 -7.88 -5.25
C LEU A 235 6.44 -6.59 -5.41
N VAL A 236 7.47 -6.43 -4.59
CA VAL A 236 8.34 -5.24 -4.63
C VAL A 236 9.35 -5.39 -5.76
N THR A 237 9.21 -4.57 -6.81
CA THR A 237 10.04 -4.61 -8.03
C THR A 237 11.21 -3.64 -8.00
N ARG A 238 11.21 -2.69 -7.05
CA ARG A 238 12.30 -1.76 -6.72
C ARG A 238 12.20 -1.44 -5.23
N ASP A 239 13.32 -1.13 -4.58
CA ASP A 239 13.33 -0.64 -3.20
C ASP A 239 12.25 0.43 -2.99
N THR A 240 11.36 0.17 -2.05
CA THR A 240 10.10 0.89 -1.88
C THR A 240 9.96 1.32 -0.44
N THR A 241 9.71 2.60 -0.23
CA THR A 241 9.51 3.16 1.11
C THR A 241 8.04 3.07 1.52
N LEU A 242 7.75 2.35 2.60
CA LEU A 242 6.40 2.20 3.16
C LEU A 242 6.45 2.20 4.70
N PRO A 243 5.37 2.59 5.39
CA PRO A 243 5.26 2.32 6.83
C PRO A 243 5.31 0.80 7.12
N PRO A 244 5.61 0.37 8.35
CA PRO A 244 5.65 -1.03 8.77
C PRO A 244 4.24 -1.64 8.93
N ALA A 245 3.32 -1.28 8.04
CA ALA A 245 1.90 -1.64 8.11
C ALA A 245 1.48 -2.66 7.04
N TYR A 246 2.44 -3.33 6.38
CA TYR A 246 2.18 -4.31 5.34
C TYR A 246 2.93 -5.59 5.65
N ASN A 247 2.20 -6.68 5.91
CA ASN A 247 2.80 -7.92 6.38
C ASN A 247 3.81 -8.44 5.37
N VAL A 248 5.09 -8.51 5.73
CA VAL A 248 6.15 -9.12 4.91
C VAL A 248 6.20 -10.60 5.22
N PHE A 249 5.70 -11.39 4.28
CA PHE A 249 5.46 -12.82 4.47
C PHE A 249 6.26 -13.71 3.51
N GLY A 250 7.20 -13.14 2.76
CA GLY A 250 8.06 -13.93 1.89
C GLY A 250 9.04 -13.11 1.05
N LYS A 251 9.77 -13.83 0.20
CA LYS A 251 10.73 -13.28 -0.76
C LYS A 251 10.53 -13.88 -2.14
N ILE A 252 10.94 -13.12 -3.14
CA ILE A 252 10.90 -13.50 -4.56
C ILE A 252 12.28 -14.03 -4.94
N SER A 253 12.31 -15.16 -5.63
CA SER A 253 13.55 -15.75 -6.15
C SER A 253 14.19 -14.90 -7.26
N ASP A 254 15.48 -15.11 -7.54
CA ASP A 254 16.19 -14.43 -8.63
C ASP A 254 15.52 -14.64 -10.00
N GLU A 255 14.94 -15.82 -10.24
CA GLU A 255 14.17 -16.09 -11.46
C GLU A 255 12.90 -15.23 -11.55
N GLY A 256 12.15 -15.15 -10.45
CA GLY A 256 10.96 -14.31 -10.39
C GLY A 256 11.28 -12.82 -10.50
N LEU A 257 12.40 -12.41 -9.91
CA LEU A 257 12.95 -11.07 -10.01
C LEU A 257 13.27 -10.68 -11.47
N ALA A 258 13.84 -11.60 -12.26
CA ALA A 258 14.08 -11.36 -13.69
C ALA A 258 12.78 -11.21 -14.50
N THR A 259 11.69 -11.88 -14.09
CA THR A 259 10.35 -11.66 -14.67
C THR A 259 9.79 -10.28 -14.27
N LEU A 260 9.93 -9.90 -12.99
CA LEU A 260 9.45 -8.61 -12.48
C LEU A 260 10.19 -7.41 -13.08
N ASP A 261 11.49 -7.52 -13.36
CA ASP A 261 12.25 -6.46 -14.02
C ASP A 261 11.69 -6.13 -15.39
N LYS A 262 11.32 -7.16 -16.18
CA LYS A 262 10.71 -6.96 -17.50
C LYS A 262 9.38 -6.22 -17.39
N ILE A 263 8.57 -6.54 -16.38
CA ILE A 263 7.28 -5.88 -16.13
C ILE A 263 7.53 -4.41 -15.76
N TYR A 264 8.48 -4.15 -14.87
CA TYR A 264 8.82 -2.81 -14.40
C TYR A 264 9.41 -1.94 -15.52
N ASP A 265 10.33 -2.48 -16.33
CA ASP A 265 10.97 -1.76 -17.43
C ASP A 265 9.98 -1.36 -18.53
N ALA A 266 9.02 -2.24 -18.84
CA ALA A 266 7.98 -1.96 -19.83
C ALA A 266 6.92 -0.96 -19.35
N ALA A 267 6.75 -0.78 -18.04
CA ALA A 267 5.73 0.09 -17.48
C ALA A 267 6.06 1.58 -17.65
N PRO A 268 5.05 2.43 -17.94
CA PRO A 268 5.20 3.88 -17.83
C PRO A 268 5.35 4.29 -16.36
N GLU A 269 5.93 5.46 -16.13
CA GLU A 269 5.94 6.11 -14.82
C GLU A 269 4.51 6.35 -14.30
N GLY A 270 4.31 6.18 -13.00
CA GLY A 270 3.06 6.47 -12.30
C GLY A 270 2.41 5.26 -11.62
N ASP A 271 1.18 5.48 -11.14
CA ASP A 271 0.34 4.50 -10.47
C ASP A 271 -0.85 4.16 -11.40
N GLY A 272 -0.97 2.89 -11.78
CA GLY A 272 -1.99 2.45 -12.70
C GLY A 272 -1.99 0.95 -12.91
N LYS A 273 -2.45 0.52 -14.08
CA LYS A 273 -2.35 -0.90 -14.47
C LYS A 273 -0.97 -1.20 -15.05
N PRO A 274 -0.50 -2.45 -15.00
CA PRO A 274 0.65 -2.89 -15.80
C PRO A 274 0.49 -2.51 -17.28
N ALA A 275 1.60 -2.22 -17.98
CA ALA A 275 1.57 -1.88 -19.40
C ALA A 275 1.00 -3.02 -20.26
N ASP A 276 1.47 -4.24 -19.99
CA ASP A 276 0.91 -5.48 -20.51
C ASP A 276 0.16 -6.22 -19.40
N GLU A 277 -0.96 -6.87 -19.71
CA GLU A 277 -1.72 -7.62 -18.71
C GLU A 277 -0.87 -8.75 -18.09
N VAL A 278 -0.62 -8.65 -16.79
CA VAL A 278 -0.02 -9.72 -15.99
C VAL A 278 -1.15 -10.50 -15.32
N LYS A 279 -1.35 -11.74 -15.76
CA LYS A 279 -2.34 -12.67 -15.20
C LYS A 279 -1.63 -13.85 -14.58
N ILE A 280 -1.98 -14.18 -13.34
CA ILE A 280 -1.59 -15.42 -12.67
C ILE A 280 -2.45 -16.52 -13.30
N GLU A 281 -1.84 -17.32 -14.16
CA GLU A 281 -2.50 -18.48 -14.77
C GLU A 281 -2.71 -19.56 -13.72
N LYS A 282 -1.70 -19.77 -12.85
CA LYS A 282 -1.73 -20.76 -11.78
C LYS A 282 -0.81 -20.40 -10.63
N ALA A 283 -1.27 -20.60 -9.39
CA ALA A 283 -0.43 -20.60 -8.20
C ALA A 283 -0.24 -22.04 -7.68
N THR A 284 1.00 -22.53 -7.61
CA THR A 284 1.29 -23.92 -7.19
C THR A 284 2.16 -23.95 -5.94
N VAL A 285 1.66 -24.55 -4.86
CA VAL A 285 2.44 -24.84 -3.65
C VAL A 285 3.21 -26.15 -3.85
N SER A 286 4.50 -26.17 -3.47
CA SER A 286 5.40 -27.33 -3.62
C SER A 286 6.09 -27.74 -2.32
#